data_AF-A0A0W1JLY5-F1
#
_entry.id   AF-A0A0W1JLY5-F1
#
_cell.length_a   1.000
_cell.length_b   1.000
_cell.length_c   1.000
_cell.angle_alpha   90.00
_cell.angle_beta   90.00
_cell.angle_gamma   90.00
#
_symmetry.space_group_name_H-M   'P 1'
#
loop_
_entity.id
_entity.type
_entity.pdbx_description
1 polymer ?
#
loop_
_entity_poly.entity_id
_entity_poly.type
_entity_poly.pdbx_seq_one_letter_code
_entity_poly.pdbx_strand_id
1 'polypeptide(L)'
;MRARRPLFTLLLILAVVLGSSTAAVANPNQVNQVSVREINEYTPPDVGFHSPGHIQRWEMSPLSEQNPHLWTTMLLTFLVSGGVFTSIHIRKKRREAKENPTDQLKQYLSELKKREERLTKRFQEVILKYRSGGIAETDYKRFLKSYEENLSKTQEKIREIEQMSKQG
;
A
#
# COMPACT_ATOMS: atom_id res chain seq x y z
N MET A 1 -23.88 11.22 21.74
CA MET A 1 -23.40 11.93 20.54
C MET A 1 -22.88 10.91 19.54
N ARG A 2 -23.45 10.91 18.32
CA ARG A 2 -23.33 9.85 17.32
C ARG A 2 -22.45 10.37 16.18
N ALA A 3 -21.21 9.90 16.07
CA ALA A 3 -20.29 10.30 14.99
C ALA A 3 -20.28 9.24 13.88
N ARG A 4 -20.60 9.71 12.68
CA ARG A 4 -20.83 8.96 11.44
C ARG A 4 -19.52 8.48 10.83
N ARG A 5 -19.52 7.26 10.30
CA ARG A 5 -18.44 6.69 9.46
C ARG A 5 -18.43 7.38 8.09
N PRO A 6 -17.27 7.65 7.47
CA PRO A 6 -17.23 8.13 6.10
C PRO A 6 -17.51 6.99 5.11
N LEU A 7 -18.74 6.98 4.58
CA LEU A 7 -19.18 6.27 3.38
C LEU A 7 -18.91 7.18 2.17
N PHE A 8 -17.66 7.30 1.75
CA PHE A 8 -17.22 7.94 0.49
C PHE A 8 -15.82 7.37 0.28
N THR A 9 -15.52 6.52 -0.70
CA THR A 9 -15.70 6.74 -2.14
C THR A 9 -15.63 5.37 -2.83
N LEU A 10 -16.81 4.83 -3.15
CA LEU A 10 -17.00 3.65 -3.98
C LEU A 10 -17.71 4.16 -5.24
N LEU A 11 -16.99 4.88 -6.10
CA LEU A 11 -17.53 5.42 -7.35
C LEU A 11 -16.40 5.90 -8.29
N LEU A 12 -15.64 4.95 -8.83
CA LEU A 12 -14.91 5.16 -10.07
C LEU A 12 -14.56 3.78 -10.66
N ILE A 13 -15.38 3.32 -11.61
CA ILE A 13 -15.10 2.44 -12.76
C ILE A 13 -16.51 2.08 -13.29
N LEU A 14 -17.14 3.04 -13.97
CA LEU A 14 -18.35 2.82 -14.76
C LEU A 14 -18.34 3.83 -15.91
N ALA A 15 -17.45 3.63 -16.88
CA ALA A 15 -17.47 4.37 -18.15
C ALA A 15 -16.48 3.77 -19.17
N VAL A 16 -16.61 2.50 -19.56
CA VAL A 16 -16.07 2.04 -20.85
C VAL A 16 -17.00 0.95 -21.40
N VAL A 17 -17.41 1.12 -22.66
CA VAL A 17 -18.21 0.20 -23.51
C VAL A 17 -19.74 0.24 -23.35
N LEU A 18 -20.35 1.37 -23.72
CA LEU A 18 -21.67 1.37 -24.37
C LEU A 18 -21.50 2.04 -25.74
N GLY A 19 -21.15 1.23 -26.74
CA GLY A 19 -21.04 1.61 -28.14
C GLY A 19 -21.70 0.53 -28.99
N SER A 20 -23.01 0.37 -28.83
CA SER A 20 -23.83 -0.52 -29.64
C SER A 20 -24.07 0.14 -31.00
N SER A 21 -23.20 -0.12 -31.99
CA SER A 21 -23.46 0.29 -33.37
C SER A 21 -24.40 -0.71 -34.03
N THR A 22 -25.69 -0.39 -34.00
CA THR A 22 -26.72 -1.02 -34.83
C THR A 22 -26.45 -0.67 -36.29
N ALA A 23 -26.00 -1.64 -37.10
CA ALA A 23 -26.03 -1.52 -38.55
C ALA A 23 -27.43 -1.93 -39.05
N ALA A 24 -28.30 -0.94 -39.26
CA ALA A 24 -29.50 -1.08 -40.05
C ALA A 24 -29.09 -1.19 -41.53
N VAL A 25 -29.44 -2.31 -42.17
CA VAL A 25 -29.35 -2.46 -43.63
C VAL A 25 -30.75 -2.30 -44.19
N ALA A 26 -31.01 -1.15 -44.80
CA ALA A 26 -32.09 -0.96 -45.77
C ALA A 26 -31.51 -0.18 -46.96
N ASN A 27 -31.40 -0.87 -48.10
CA ASN A 27 -31.09 -0.31 -49.42
C ASN A 27 -32.37 -0.46 -50.26
N PRO A 28 -32.88 0.60 -50.89
CA PRO A 28 -32.50 0.84 -52.28
C PRO A 28 -32.42 2.33 -52.66
N ASN A 29 -31.49 2.66 -53.57
CA ASN A 29 -31.59 3.66 -54.65
C ASN A 29 -30.32 4.51 -54.76
N GLN A 30 -29.41 4.07 -55.63
CA GLN A 30 -28.53 4.96 -56.39
C GLN A 30 -29.39 5.97 -57.17
N VAL A 31 -29.03 7.25 -57.17
CA VAL A 31 -28.94 8.13 -58.36
C VAL A 31 -28.28 9.48 -57.99
N ASN A 32 -27.21 9.77 -58.73
CA ASN A 32 -26.63 11.06 -59.16
C ASN A 32 -25.88 12.04 -58.23
N GLN A 33 -24.60 12.19 -58.62
CA GLN A 33 -23.86 13.41 -58.98
C GLN A 33 -23.72 14.54 -57.96
N VAL A 34 -22.47 14.92 -57.67
CA VAL A 34 -21.80 16.13 -58.20
C VAL A 34 -20.42 16.24 -57.53
N SER A 35 -19.40 16.55 -58.34
CA SER A 35 -18.03 16.78 -57.92
C SER A 35 -17.92 17.99 -56.99
N VAL A 36 -17.57 17.76 -55.72
CA VAL A 36 -17.01 18.76 -54.83
C VAL A 36 -15.61 18.28 -54.47
N ARG A 37 -14.61 19.13 -54.68
CA ARG A 37 -13.24 18.88 -54.24
C ARG A 37 -13.27 18.66 -52.73
N GLU A 38 -13.24 17.40 -52.31
CA GLU A 38 -13.20 17.02 -50.91
C GLU A 38 -11.79 17.33 -50.41
N ILE A 39 -11.72 18.36 -49.59
CA ILE A 39 -10.59 18.67 -48.75
C ILE A 39 -10.37 17.38 -47.96
N ASN A 40 -9.26 16.66 -48.22
CA ASN A 40 -8.93 15.46 -47.45
C ASN A 40 -8.93 15.86 -45.98
N GLU A 41 -10.01 15.52 -45.29
CA GLU A 41 -10.11 15.58 -43.86
C GLU A 41 -9.06 14.59 -43.36
N TYR A 42 -7.98 15.12 -42.77
CA TYR A 42 -7.03 14.30 -42.05
C TYR A 42 -7.75 13.77 -40.81
N THR A 43 -8.47 12.67 -40.98
CA THR A 43 -8.90 11.85 -39.85
C THR A 43 -7.61 11.24 -39.30
N PRO A 44 -7.16 11.62 -38.09
CA PRO A 44 -6.02 10.94 -37.49
C PRO A 44 -6.35 9.44 -37.53
N PRO A 45 -5.42 8.57 -37.98
CA PRO A 45 -5.69 7.14 -38.01
C PRO A 45 -6.18 6.76 -36.63
N ASP A 46 -7.32 6.07 -36.58
CA ASP A 46 -7.86 5.53 -35.34
C ASP A 46 -6.71 4.81 -34.65
N VAL A 47 -6.19 5.42 -33.58
CA VAL A 47 -5.10 4.86 -32.79
C VAL A 47 -5.71 3.79 -31.90
N GLY A 48 -6.30 2.79 -32.55
CA GLY A 48 -6.82 1.61 -31.90
C GLY A 48 -5.70 0.97 -31.09
N PHE A 49 -6.03 0.54 -29.88
CA PHE A 49 -5.10 -0.18 -29.00
C PHE A 49 -4.61 -1.52 -29.60
N HIS A 50 -5.12 -1.90 -30.76
CA HIS A 50 -4.81 -3.13 -31.47
C HIS A 50 -3.93 -2.85 -32.69
N SER A 51 -2.66 -3.22 -32.62
CA SER A 51 -1.84 -3.28 -33.84
C SER A 51 -2.21 -4.50 -34.67
N PRO A 52 -2.09 -4.46 -36.01
CA PRO A 52 -2.37 -5.62 -36.87
C PRO A 52 -1.61 -6.88 -36.44
N GLY A 53 -0.36 -6.74 -35.98
CA GLY A 53 0.44 -7.85 -35.47
C GLY A 53 -0.01 -8.39 -34.10
N HIS A 54 -0.74 -7.61 -33.28
CA HIS A 54 -1.39 -8.13 -32.08
C HIS A 54 -2.60 -8.99 -32.43
N ILE A 55 -3.43 -8.54 -33.38
CA ILE A 55 -4.63 -9.24 -33.85
C ILE A 55 -4.23 -10.57 -34.51
N GLN A 56 -3.28 -10.53 -35.44
CA GLN A 56 -2.82 -11.74 -36.16
C GLN A 56 -2.29 -12.81 -35.19
N ARG A 57 -1.60 -12.41 -34.12
CA ARG A 57 -1.11 -13.36 -33.11
C ARG A 57 -2.24 -14.02 -32.32
N TRP A 58 -3.32 -13.30 -32.06
CA TRP A 58 -4.50 -13.88 -31.41
C TRP A 58 -5.22 -14.86 -32.34
N GLU A 59 -5.39 -14.48 -33.61
CA GLU A 59 -6.05 -15.30 -34.64
C GLU A 59 -5.31 -16.61 -34.93
N MET A 60 -3.98 -16.61 -34.84
CA MET A 60 -3.16 -17.82 -34.99
C MET A 60 -3.06 -18.66 -33.71
N SER A 61 -3.66 -18.21 -32.60
CA SER A 61 -3.61 -18.92 -31.32
C SER A 61 -4.71 -19.99 -31.24
N PRO A 62 -4.57 -21.03 -30.39
CA PRO A 62 -5.64 -21.99 -30.13
C PRO A 62 -6.87 -21.38 -29.43
N LEU A 63 -6.81 -20.11 -29.03
CA LEU A 63 -7.91 -19.37 -28.40
C LEU A 63 -8.53 -18.33 -29.35
N SER A 64 -8.25 -18.41 -30.64
CA SER A 64 -8.70 -17.45 -31.66
C SER A 64 -10.21 -17.30 -31.73
N GLU A 65 -10.97 -18.36 -31.47
CA GLU A 65 -12.43 -18.36 -31.43
C GLU A 65 -13.02 -17.62 -30.21
N GLN A 66 -12.17 -17.25 -29.24
CA GLN A 66 -12.59 -16.67 -27.97
C GLN A 66 -12.25 -15.17 -27.91
N ASN A 67 -13.02 -14.42 -27.14
CA ASN A 67 -12.82 -12.98 -27.02
C ASN A 67 -11.59 -12.65 -26.14
N PRO A 68 -10.54 -12.00 -26.67
CA PRO A 68 -9.32 -11.69 -25.92
C PRO A 68 -9.55 -10.74 -24.74
N HIS A 69 -10.51 -9.81 -24.87
CA HIS A 69 -10.84 -8.89 -23.80
C HIS A 69 -11.49 -9.62 -22.61
N LEU A 70 -12.27 -10.66 -22.88
CA LEU A 70 -12.87 -11.45 -21.81
C LEU A 70 -11.81 -12.24 -21.03
N TRP A 71 -10.82 -12.80 -21.73
CA TRP A 71 -9.68 -13.46 -21.07
C TRP A 71 -8.85 -12.51 -20.22
N THR A 72 -8.51 -11.34 -20.77
CA THR A 72 -7.70 -10.35 -20.04
C THR A 72 -8.42 -9.83 -18.81
N THR A 73 -9.72 -9.53 -18.92
CA THR A 73 -10.54 -9.10 -17.76
C THR A 73 -10.67 -10.21 -16.72
N MET A 74 -10.87 -11.46 -17.12
CA MET A 74 -10.91 -12.60 -16.20
C MET A 74 -9.57 -12.75 -15.47
N LEU A 75 -8.44 -12.77 -16.19
CA LEU A 75 -7.12 -12.96 -15.61
C LEU A 75 -6.78 -11.83 -14.63
N LEU A 76 -7.06 -10.58 -15.03
CA LEU A 76 -6.88 -9.41 -14.17
C LEU A 76 -7.74 -9.50 -12.90
N THR A 77 -8.99 -9.93 -13.03
CA THR A 77 -9.90 -10.13 -11.90
C THR A 77 -9.37 -11.19 -10.93
N PHE A 78 -8.86 -12.32 -11.44
CA PHE A 78 -8.24 -13.34 -10.61
C PHE A 78 -6.98 -12.84 -9.89
N LEU A 79 -6.11 -12.10 -10.59
CA LEU A 79 -4.90 -11.55 -9.98
C LEU A 79 -5.20 -10.52 -8.90
N VAL A 80 -6.13 -9.60 -9.16
CA VAL A 80 -6.53 -8.56 -8.19
C VAL A 80 -7.23 -9.20 -6.99
N SER A 81 -8.20 -10.10 -7.21
CA SER A 81 -8.90 -10.78 -6.11
C SER A 81 -7.95 -11.65 -5.28
N GLY A 82 -7.04 -12.39 -5.92
CA GLY A 82 -6.00 -13.16 -5.24
C GLY A 82 -5.06 -12.27 -4.42
N GLY A 83 -4.62 -11.14 -4.98
CA GLY A 83 -3.79 -10.16 -4.27
C GLY A 83 -4.49 -9.56 -3.04
N VAL A 84 -5.77 -9.19 -3.17
CA VAL A 84 -6.57 -8.67 -2.05
C VAL A 84 -6.79 -9.74 -0.99
N PHE A 85 -7.18 -10.95 -1.39
CA PHE A 85 -7.44 -12.07 -0.47
C PHE A 85 -6.18 -12.42 0.33
N THR A 86 -5.04 -12.60 -0.34
CA THR A 86 -3.76 -12.91 0.30
C THR A 86 -3.31 -11.79 1.24
N SER A 87 -3.46 -10.53 0.84
CA SER A 87 -3.15 -9.36 1.68
C SER A 87 -3.99 -9.33 2.96
N ILE A 88 -5.30 -9.56 2.85
CA ILE A 88 -6.20 -9.65 4.02
C ILE A 88 -5.80 -10.82 4.92
N HIS A 89 -5.53 -11.98 4.34
CA HIS A 89 -5.16 -13.18 5.10
C HIS A 89 -3.84 -13.01 5.87
N ILE A 90 -2.82 -12.42 5.24
CA ILE A 90 -1.55 -12.09 5.90
C ILE A 90 -1.76 -11.04 6.99
N ARG A 91 -2.56 -9.99 6.73
CA ARG A 91 -2.89 -8.97 7.73
C ARG A 91 -3.62 -9.55 8.94
N LYS A 92 -4.54 -10.49 8.73
CA LYS A 92 -5.26 -11.20 9.80
C LYS A 92 -4.29 -12.03 10.64
N LYS A 93 -3.44 -12.85 10.02
CA LYS A 93 -2.40 -13.61 10.73
C LYS A 93 -1.44 -12.73 11.53
N ARG A 94 -1.09 -11.55 11.01
CA ARG A 94 -0.25 -10.58 11.75
C ARG A 94 -0.98 -9.96 12.95
N ARG A 95 -2.31 -9.83 12.91
CA ARG A 95 -3.09 -9.37 14.06
C ARG A 95 -3.18 -10.46 15.11
N GLU A 96 -3.45 -11.69 14.72
CA GLU A 96 -3.45 -12.86 15.61
C GLU A 96 -2.07 -13.06 16.29
N ALA A 97 -0.97 -12.88 15.54
CA ALA A 97 0.37 -12.90 16.13
C ALA A 97 0.61 -11.74 17.12
N LYS A 98 0.08 -10.54 16.85
CA LYS A 98 0.14 -9.39 17.77
C LYS A 98 -0.77 -9.55 18.99
N GLU A 99 -1.82 -10.36 18.88
CA GLU A 99 -2.73 -10.68 19.98
C GLU A 99 -2.17 -11.75 20.91
N ASN A 100 -1.07 -12.42 20.54
CA ASN A 100 -0.38 -13.34 21.44
C ASN A 100 0.28 -12.53 22.58
N PRO A 101 -0.16 -12.71 23.85
CA PRO A 101 0.34 -11.95 24.98
C PRO A 101 1.86 -12.06 25.16
N THR A 102 2.45 -13.19 24.75
CA THR A 102 3.89 -13.44 24.81
C THR A 102 4.67 -12.55 23.83
N ASP A 103 4.12 -12.28 22.65
CA ASP A 103 4.77 -11.41 21.66
C ASP A 103 4.62 -9.93 22.01
N GLN A 104 3.51 -9.54 22.66
CA GLN A 104 3.36 -8.19 23.24
C GLN A 104 4.40 -7.95 24.35
N LEU A 105 4.61 -8.95 25.22
CA LEU A 105 5.59 -8.88 26.29
C LEU A 105 7.02 -8.74 25.74
N LYS A 106 7.37 -9.53 24.71
CA LYS A 106 8.66 -9.42 24.00
C LYS A 106 8.82 -8.05 23.33
N GLN A 107 7.77 -7.53 22.69
CA GLN A 107 7.81 -6.23 22.06
C GLN A 107 8.03 -5.11 23.10
N TYR A 108 7.32 -5.17 24.23
CA TYR A 108 7.46 -4.21 25.32
C TYR A 108 8.86 -4.28 25.95
N LEU A 109 9.39 -5.48 26.22
CA LEU A 109 10.77 -5.67 26.69
C LEU A 109 11.78 -5.06 25.70
N SER A 110 11.60 -5.29 24.39
CA SER A 110 12.47 -4.71 23.36
C SER A 110 12.44 -3.17 23.35
N GLU A 111 11.28 -2.58 23.62
CA GLU A 111 11.12 -1.13 23.72
C GLU A 111 11.81 -0.56 24.95
N LEU A 112 11.72 -1.26 26.10
CA LEU A 112 12.46 -0.89 27.30
C LEU A 112 13.97 -0.95 27.10
N LYS A 113 14.50 -1.99 26.44
CA LYS A 113 15.93 -2.09 26.11
C LYS A 113 16.39 -0.95 25.20
N LYS A 114 15.58 -0.57 24.19
CA LYS A 114 15.86 0.61 23.36
C LYS A 114 15.82 1.92 24.15
N ARG A 115 14.97 2.01 25.18
CA ARG A 115 14.92 3.18 26.07
C ARG A 115 16.18 3.27 26.91
N GLU A 116 16.62 2.16 27.49
CA GLU A 116 17.90 2.07 28.22
C GLU A 116 19.07 2.51 27.34
N GLU A 117 19.18 1.98 26.12
CA GLU A 117 20.25 2.35 25.19
C GLU A 117 20.25 3.86 24.86
N ARG A 118 19.06 4.45 24.62
CA ARG A 118 18.91 5.89 24.38
C ARG A 118 19.33 6.72 25.59
N LEU A 119 19.01 6.25 26.80
CA LEU A 119 19.42 6.92 28.03
C LEU A 119 20.95 6.90 28.15
N THR A 120 21.58 5.75 27.94
CA THR A 120 23.04 5.60 28.01
C THR A 120 23.76 6.47 27.00
N LYS A 121 23.24 6.55 25.76
CA LYS A 121 23.77 7.47 24.73
C LYS A 121 23.69 8.93 25.17
N ARG A 122 22.54 9.37 25.69
CA ARG A 122 22.39 10.73 26.22
C ARG A 122 23.33 11.01 27.39
N PHE A 123 23.58 10.03 28.25
CA PHE A 123 24.54 10.16 29.33
C PHE A 123 25.97 10.38 28.81
N GLN A 124 26.39 9.63 27.80
CA GLN A 124 27.69 9.83 27.15
C GLN A 124 27.79 11.22 26.50
N GLU A 125 26.76 11.68 25.81
CA GLU A 125 26.71 13.03 25.23
C GLU A 125 26.85 14.13 26.30
N VAL A 126 26.19 13.97 27.45
CA VAL A 126 26.26 14.93 28.55
C VAL A 126 27.64 14.93 29.23
N ILE A 127 28.28 13.77 29.38
CA ILE A 127 29.67 13.68 29.85
C ILE A 127 30.61 14.45 28.93
N LEU A 128 30.48 14.26 27.61
CA LEU A 128 31.32 14.95 26.63
C LEU A 128 31.13 16.47 26.71
N LYS A 129 29.88 16.94 26.84
CA LYS A 129 29.56 18.36 27.00
C LYS A 129 30.10 18.94 28.31
N TYR A 130 30.07 18.18 29.40
CA TYR A 130 30.68 18.60 30.67
C TYR A 130 32.20 18.74 30.54
N ARG A 131 32.85 17.73 29.95
CA ARG A 131 34.30 17.71 29.74
C ARG A 131 34.77 18.84 28.82
N SER A 132 33.97 19.24 27.83
CA SER A 132 34.26 20.38 26.96
C SER A 132 33.90 21.74 27.57
N GLY A 133 33.47 21.80 28.84
CA GLY A 133 33.06 23.03 29.52
C GLY A 133 31.74 23.62 29.03
N GLY A 134 30.94 22.87 28.27
CA GLY A 134 29.70 23.34 27.65
C GLY A 134 28.46 23.32 28.56
N ILE A 135 28.57 22.76 29.77
CA ILE A 135 27.49 22.74 30.78
C ILE A 135 28.06 22.97 32.17
N ALA A 136 27.30 23.64 33.03
CA ALA A 136 27.67 23.89 34.42
C ALA A 136 27.61 22.59 35.27
N GLU A 137 28.47 22.49 36.29
CA GLU A 137 28.53 21.33 37.19
C GLU A 137 27.19 21.06 37.91
N THR A 138 26.44 22.11 38.23
CA THR A 138 25.11 22.00 38.85
C THR A 138 24.09 21.34 37.93
N ASP A 139 24.14 21.65 36.64
CA ASP A 139 23.25 21.06 35.63
C ASP A 139 23.64 19.62 35.31
N TYR A 140 24.95 19.33 35.30
CA TYR A 140 25.47 17.97 35.19
C TYR A 140 25.00 17.09 36.36
N LYS A 141 25.12 17.56 37.61
CA LYS A 141 24.64 16.82 38.81
C LYS A 141 23.13 16.58 38.78
N ARG A 142 22.34 17.57 38.33
CA ARG A 142 20.88 17.42 38.16
C ARG A 142 20.54 16.37 37.11
N PHE A 143 21.24 16.40 35.96
CA PHE A 143 21.07 15.42 34.90
C PHE A 143 21.44 14.01 35.37
N LEU A 144 22.55 13.86 36.09
CA LEU A 144 23.04 12.57 36.60
C LEU A 144 22.02 11.93 37.55
N LYS A 145 21.47 12.70 38.50
CA LYS A 145 20.41 12.22 39.38
C LYS A 145 19.16 11.75 38.62
N SER A 146 18.74 12.51 37.61
CA SER A 146 17.59 12.15 36.77
C SER A 146 17.87 10.92 35.90
N TYR A 147 19.11 10.77 35.41
CA TYR A 147 19.54 9.62 34.65
C TYR A 147 19.51 8.34 35.50
N GLU A 148 20.09 8.37 36.70
CA GLU A 148 20.09 7.24 37.64
C GLU A 148 18.67 6.80 38.00
N GLU A 149 17.78 7.75 38.31
CA GLU A 149 16.38 7.46 38.63
C GLU A 149 15.65 6.80 37.44
N ASN A 150 15.84 7.32 36.23
CA ASN A 150 15.18 6.75 35.05
C ASN A 150 15.77 5.40 34.64
N LEU A 151 17.08 5.19 34.84
CA LEU A 151 17.74 3.92 34.59
C LEU A 151 17.24 2.84 35.55
N SER A 152 17.21 3.15 36.86
CA SER A 152 16.69 2.25 37.88
C SER A 152 15.25 1.82 37.59
N LYS A 153 14.35 2.78 37.29
CA LYS A 153 12.96 2.49 36.90
C LYS A 153 12.85 1.66 35.61
N THR A 154 13.77 1.84 34.67
CA THR A 154 13.77 1.06 33.41
C THR A 154 14.23 -0.37 33.67
N GLN A 155 15.27 -0.56 34.48
CA GLN A 155 15.80 -1.87 34.83
C GLN A 155 14.85 -2.68 35.71
N GLU A 156 14.17 -2.04 36.65
CA GLU A 156 13.13 -2.67 37.47
C GLU A 156 12.02 -3.28 36.60
N LYS A 157 11.51 -2.50 35.65
CA LYS A 157 10.48 -2.96 34.71
C LYS A 157 10.99 -4.07 33.79
N ILE A 158 12.24 -4.02 33.33
CA ILE A 158 12.83 -5.11 32.54
C ILE A 158 12.84 -6.40 33.37
N ARG A 159 13.28 -6.33 34.64
CA ARG A 159 13.33 -7.48 35.54
C ARG A 159 11.94 -8.05 35.82
N GLU A 160 10.95 -7.20 36.05
CA GLU A 160 9.55 -7.58 36.26
C GLU A 160 9.01 -8.36 35.05
N ILE A 161 9.23 -7.85 33.85
CA ILE A 161 8.81 -8.48 32.59
C ILE A 161 9.52 -9.82 32.36
N GLU A 162 10.83 -9.89 32.62
CA GLU A 162 11.59 -11.14 32.48
C GLU A 162 11.12 -12.21 33.47
N GLN A 163 10.71 -11.83 34.68
CA GLN A 163 10.13 -12.75 35.66
C GLN A 163 8.75 -13.26 35.23
N MET A 164 7.87 -12.36 34.77
CA MET A 164 6.56 -12.75 34.22
C MET A 164 6.69 -13.70 33.04
N SER A 165 7.71 -13.52 32.18
CA SER A 165 7.96 -14.42 31.04
C SER A 165 8.47 -15.82 31.40
N LYS A 166 9.01 -16.02 32.62
CA LYS A 166 9.53 -17.31 33.10
C LYS A 166 8.49 -18.13 33.87
N GLN A 167 7.39 -17.50 34.29
CA GLN A 167 6.34 -18.12 35.10
C GLN A 167 5.10 -18.55 34.31
N GLY A 168 4.97 -18.12 33.04
CA GLY A 168 3.93 -18.55 32.11
C GLY A 168 4.50 -19.44 31.02
#